data_AF-L2GKP3-F1
#
_entry.id   AF-L2GKP3-F1
#
_cell.length_a   1.000
_cell.length_b   1.000
_cell.length_c   1.000
_cell.angle_alpha   90.00
_cell.angle_beta   90.00
_cell.angle_gamma   90.00
#
_symmetry.space_group_name_H-M   'P 1'
#
loop_
_entity.id
_entity.type
_entity.pdbx_description
1 polymer ?
#
loop_
_entity_poly.entity_id
_entity_poly.type
_entity_poly.pdbx_seq_one_letter_code
_entity_poly.pdbx_strand_id
1 'polypeptide(L)'
;MEVKNKFINCFNKEEQLKLLKIRKEYLAKEIAILKKELSRAKEEINRVKSVPLLMGQFLEMIDKNTAIVSSTAGSNAMVRILSTIDREALVPNTTVALHRHSSAIVDVLPPEADSSIPVVGEEEKPNITYSDIGGLDVQKQEIRETVELPILQFDLYKAIGIEPPRGVLLYGPPGTGKTMLVKAVAHHTNSTFIRVNGSEFIQKYLGEGPRMVRDVFRLAREKAPSIVFIDEVDSIATKRFDASTSADREVQRVLIELLNQMDGFDQSSNVKVIMATNRPDTIDPALLRPGRLDRKIEFPLPDRRQKRLVFNAIIAKMSLDSSVDLESIVKRSDKLSCADINSVCQEAGMLAVRASRYVIKQEDFEEAYSKVIGRKDSGLFLYN
;
A
#
# COMPACT_ATOMS: atom_id res chain seq x y z
N MET A 1 28.62 -7.52 83.06
CA MET A 1 27.47 -6.73 82.57
C MET A 1 27.21 -6.92 81.07
N GLU A 2 28.25 -7.04 80.23
CA GLU A 2 28.10 -7.20 78.77
C GLU A 2 27.31 -8.43 78.32
N VAL A 3 27.48 -9.58 79.00
CA VAL A 3 26.76 -10.83 78.66
C VAL A 3 25.25 -10.71 78.92
N LYS A 4 24.85 -10.03 80.01
CA LYS A 4 23.44 -9.76 80.31
C LYS A 4 22.81 -8.81 79.27
N ASN A 5 23.54 -7.77 78.83
CA ASN A 5 23.07 -6.85 77.79
C ASN A 5 22.96 -7.54 76.42
N LYS A 6 23.90 -8.44 76.08
CA LYS A 6 23.81 -9.27 74.86
C LYS A 6 22.60 -10.22 74.91
N PHE A 7 22.32 -10.83 76.06
CA PHE A 7 21.17 -11.71 76.24
C PHE A 7 19.83 -10.96 76.09
N ILE A 8 19.69 -9.77 76.69
CA ILE A 8 18.51 -8.91 76.55
C ILE A 8 18.32 -8.47 75.09
N ASN A 9 19.41 -8.12 74.39
CA ASN A 9 19.35 -7.77 72.97
C ASN A 9 18.99 -8.97 72.07
N CYS A 10 19.46 -10.18 72.39
CA CYS A 10 19.04 -11.41 71.69
C CYS A 10 17.56 -11.70 71.91
N PHE A 11 17.07 -11.57 73.14
CA PHE A 11 15.65 -11.75 73.47
C PHE A 11 14.75 -10.76 72.73
N ASN A 12 15.11 -9.47 72.74
CA ASN A 12 14.39 -8.43 72.00
C ASN A 12 14.41 -8.70 70.48
N LYS A 13 15.53 -9.19 69.94
CA LYS A 13 15.61 -9.60 68.53
C LYS A 13 14.75 -10.81 68.21
N GLU A 14 14.65 -11.80 69.09
CA GLU A 14 13.76 -12.94 68.92
C GLU A 14 12.28 -12.52 68.93
N GLU A 15 11.92 -11.57 69.80
CA GLU A 15 10.57 -11.01 69.87
C GLU A 15 10.23 -10.20 68.61
N GLN A 16 11.18 -9.39 68.13
CA GLN A 16 11.07 -8.71 66.84
C GLN A 16 10.94 -9.70 65.67
N LEU A 17 11.67 -10.82 65.70
CA LEU A 17 11.60 -11.86 64.66
C LEU A 17 10.23 -12.55 64.66
N LYS A 18 9.64 -12.80 65.84
CA LYS A 18 8.27 -13.30 65.97
C LYS A 18 7.24 -12.31 65.41
N LEU A 19 7.35 -11.02 65.73
CA LEU A 19 6.49 -9.97 65.17
C LEU A 19 6.60 -9.87 63.64
N LEU A 20 7.83 -9.92 63.11
CA LEU A 20 8.07 -9.89 61.66
C LEU A 20 7.50 -11.12 60.95
N LYS A 21 7.54 -12.32 61.57
CA LYS A 21 6.92 -13.53 61.03
C LYS A 21 5.40 -13.37 60.91
N ILE A 22 4.74 -12.88 61.96
CA ILE A 22 3.29 -12.61 61.95
C ILE A 22 2.94 -11.58 60.88
N ARG A 23 3.71 -10.49 60.77
CA ARG A 23 3.49 -9.47 59.74
C ARG A 23 3.68 -10.04 58.34
N LYS A 24 4.66 -10.92 58.13
CA LYS A 24 4.87 -11.60 56.84
C LYS A 24 3.68 -12.48 56.46
N GLU A 25 3.13 -13.24 57.41
CA GLU A 25 1.95 -14.07 57.18
C GLU A 25 0.70 -13.23 56.89
N TYR A 26 0.53 -12.11 57.59
CA TYR A 26 -0.56 -11.16 57.33
C TYR A 26 -0.46 -10.59 55.92
N LEU A 27 0.71 -10.05 55.54
CA LEU A 27 0.94 -9.50 54.20
C LEU A 27 0.75 -10.57 53.11
N ALA A 28 1.15 -11.82 53.36
CA ALA A 28 0.93 -12.91 52.40
C ALA A 28 -0.57 -13.19 52.19
N LYS A 29 -1.37 -13.18 53.26
CA LYS A 29 -2.83 -13.30 53.17
C LYS A 29 -3.46 -12.11 52.44
N GLU A 30 -3.01 -10.90 52.75
CA GLU A 30 -3.49 -9.67 52.11
C GLU A 30 -3.20 -9.66 50.61
N ILE A 31 -1.99 -10.05 50.19
CA ILE A 31 -1.63 -10.22 48.77
C ILE A 31 -2.54 -11.25 48.09
N ALA A 32 -2.88 -12.35 48.76
CA ALA A 32 -3.76 -13.37 48.20
C ALA A 32 -5.19 -12.85 47.99
N ILE A 33 -5.71 -12.05 48.93
CA ILE A 33 -7.02 -11.40 48.82
C ILE A 33 -7.01 -10.40 47.67
N LEU A 34 -6.01 -9.50 47.62
CA LEU A 34 -5.88 -8.50 46.57
C LEU A 34 -5.75 -9.14 45.17
N LYS A 35 -5.04 -10.27 45.05
CA LYS A 35 -4.97 -11.02 43.78
C LYS A 35 -6.35 -11.54 43.34
N LYS A 36 -7.17 -12.00 44.27
CA LYS A 36 -8.54 -12.48 44.00
C LYS A 36 -9.49 -11.34 43.62
N GLU A 37 -9.34 -10.19 44.27
CA GLU A 37 -10.11 -8.98 43.91
C GLU A 37 -9.72 -8.47 42.53
N LEU A 38 -8.43 -8.48 42.20
CA LEU A 38 -7.92 -8.12 40.89
C LEU A 38 -8.46 -9.06 39.79
N SER A 39 -8.48 -10.38 40.03
CA SER A 39 -9.04 -11.32 39.05
C SER A 39 -10.54 -11.09 38.83
N ARG A 40 -11.30 -10.83 39.91
CA ARG A 40 -12.73 -10.50 39.81
C ARG A 40 -12.97 -9.21 39.03
N ALA A 41 -12.19 -8.16 39.29
CA ALA A 41 -12.27 -6.90 38.55
C ALA A 41 -11.93 -7.10 37.06
N LYS A 42 -10.94 -7.94 36.73
CA LYS A 42 -10.61 -8.30 35.34
C LYS A 42 -11.74 -9.03 34.62
N GLU A 43 -12.42 -9.95 35.29
CA GLU A 43 -13.58 -10.65 34.71
C GLU A 43 -14.73 -9.68 34.43
N GLU A 44 -15.00 -8.73 35.32
CA GLU A 44 -16.01 -7.70 35.09
C GLU A 44 -15.67 -6.83 33.88
N ILE A 45 -14.39 -6.49 33.70
CA ILE A 45 -13.91 -5.76 32.51
C ILE A 45 -14.10 -6.59 31.23
N ASN A 46 -13.80 -7.89 31.26
CA ASN A 46 -14.00 -8.76 30.10
C ASN A 46 -15.47 -8.88 29.69
N ARG A 47 -16.42 -8.78 30.63
CA ARG A 47 -17.85 -8.70 30.29
C ARG A 47 -18.16 -7.45 29.46
N VAL A 48 -17.57 -6.31 29.81
CA VAL A 48 -17.70 -5.07 29.02
C VAL A 48 -17.12 -5.25 27.61
N LYS A 49 -16.03 -6.03 27.45
CA LYS A 49 -15.44 -6.37 26.15
C LYS A 49 -16.33 -7.27 25.28
N SER A 50 -17.21 -8.07 25.88
CA SER A 50 -18.02 -9.07 25.17
C SER A 50 -19.32 -8.54 24.54
N VAL A 51 -19.72 -7.31 24.86
CA VAL A 51 -20.89 -6.64 24.26
C VAL A 51 -20.54 -6.27 22.80
N PRO A 52 -21.49 -6.26 21.84
CA PRO A 52 -21.20 -5.79 20.48
C PRO A 52 -20.51 -4.42 20.49
N LEU A 53 -19.26 -4.42 20.01
CA LEU A 53 -18.41 -3.23 19.91
C LEU A 53 -18.63 -2.58 18.54
N LEU A 54 -18.49 -1.26 18.51
CA LEU A 54 -18.55 -0.43 17.31
C LEU A 54 -17.14 0.05 16.98
N MET A 55 -16.73 -0.01 15.71
CA MET A 55 -15.39 0.45 15.33
C MET A 55 -15.35 1.96 15.16
N GLY A 56 -14.32 2.59 15.71
CA GLY A 56 -14.03 4.02 15.54
C GLY A 56 -12.55 4.27 15.30
N GLN A 57 -12.22 5.50 14.94
CA GLN A 57 -10.85 5.96 14.80
C GLN A 57 -10.49 6.90 15.94
N PHE A 58 -9.34 6.66 16.56
CA PHE A 58 -8.76 7.57 17.54
C PHE A 58 -8.19 8.79 16.82
N LEU A 59 -8.54 10.00 17.27
CA LEU A 59 -8.01 11.25 16.70
C LEU A 59 -6.92 11.82 17.60
N GLU A 60 -7.31 12.24 18.80
CA GLU A 60 -6.42 12.96 19.72
C GLU A 60 -6.81 12.71 21.18
N MET A 61 -5.81 12.75 22.06
CA MET A 61 -5.98 12.68 23.51
C MET A 61 -6.14 14.08 24.08
N ILE A 62 -7.23 14.34 24.82
CA ILE A 62 -7.44 15.63 25.51
C ILE A 62 -6.83 15.56 26.91
N ASP A 63 -7.25 14.56 27.70
CA ASP A 63 -6.75 14.35 29.05
C ASP A 63 -6.35 12.89 29.27
N LYS A 64 -5.81 12.60 30.46
CA LYS A 64 -5.40 11.26 30.90
C LYS A 64 -6.45 10.17 30.73
N ASN A 65 -7.74 10.51 30.70
CA ASN A 65 -8.86 9.57 30.68
C ASN A 65 -9.88 9.84 29.56
N THR A 66 -9.63 10.82 28.69
CA THR A 66 -10.60 11.33 27.71
C THR A 66 -9.92 11.59 26.38
N ALA A 67 -10.53 11.10 25.30
CA ALA A 67 -10.04 11.25 23.95
C ALA A 67 -11.18 11.56 22.98
N ILE A 68 -10.81 12.13 21.84
CA ILE A 68 -11.72 12.34 20.72
C ILE A 68 -11.62 11.13 19.81
N VAL A 69 -12.76 10.54 19.50
CA VAL A 69 -12.86 9.48 18.49
C VAL A 69 -13.82 9.91 17.39
N SER A 70 -13.50 9.51 16.16
CA SER A 70 -14.44 9.54 15.05
C SER A 70 -15.12 8.19 14.98
N SER A 71 -16.44 8.15 15.16
CA SER A 71 -17.22 6.96 14.85
C SER A 71 -17.18 6.67 13.35
N THR A 72 -17.37 5.41 12.96
CA THR A 72 -17.64 5.01 11.57
C THR A 72 -18.86 5.71 10.98
N ALA A 73 -19.77 6.20 11.83
CA ALA A 73 -20.90 7.03 11.42
C ALA A 73 -20.52 8.48 11.04
N GLY A 74 -19.24 8.86 11.10
CA GLY A 74 -18.75 10.19 10.74
C GLY A 74 -18.99 11.28 11.80
N SER A 75 -19.47 10.91 12.98
CA SER A 75 -19.59 11.82 14.12
C SER A 75 -18.36 11.75 15.03
N ASN A 76 -17.84 12.91 15.40
CA ASN A 76 -16.77 13.04 16.39
C ASN A 76 -17.38 13.14 17.78
N ALA A 77 -16.92 12.30 18.70
CA ALA A 77 -17.39 12.27 20.08
C ALA A 77 -16.20 12.28 21.05
N MET A 78 -16.37 12.99 22.17
CA MET A 78 -15.45 12.93 23.31
C MET A 78 -15.85 11.75 24.20
N VAL A 79 -14.93 10.82 24.42
CA VAL A 79 -15.21 9.55 25.09
C VAL A 79 -14.13 9.20 26.10
N ARG A 80 -14.51 8.36 27.07
CA ARG A 80 -13.62 7.91 28.13
C ARG A 80 -12.80 6.71 27.68
N ILE A 81 -11.53 6.70 28.07
CA ILE A 81 -10.61 5.60 27.84
C ILE A 81 -10.69 4.63 29.02
N LEU A 82 -10.81 3.34 28.75
CA LEU A 82 -10.74 2.30 29.78
C LEU A 82 -9.30 2.20 30.32
N SER A 83 -9.15 2.11 31.65
CA SER A 83 -7.84 2.14 32.32
C SER A 83 -6.92 0.95 32.00
N THR A 84 -7.46 -0.14 31.46
CA THR A 84 -6.69 -1.34 31.08
C THR A 84 -5.98 -1.23 29.74
N ILE A 85 -6.18 -0.14 28.99
CA ILE A 85 -5.61 0.04 27.67
C ILE A 85 -4.22 0.69 27.78
N ASP A 86 -3.27 0.15 27.03
CA ASP A 86 -1.94 0.72 26.91
C ASP A 86 -2.00 2.04 26.15
N ARG A 87 -1.64 3.13 26.85
CA ARG A 87 -1.77 4.50 26.34
C ARG A 87 -0.77 4.79 25.22
N GLU A 88 0.36 4.09 25.22
CA GLU A 88 1.39 4.21 24.18
C GLU A 88 0.92 3.64 22.84
N ALA A 89 -0.04 2.71 22.85
CA ALA A 89 -0.65 2.17 21.64
C ALA A 89 -1.70 3.10 21.02
N LEU A 90 -2.13 4.15 21.74
CA LEU A 90 -3.09 5.14 21.25
C LEU A 90 -2.36 6.24 20.46
N VAL A 91 -2.00 5.89 19.23
CA VAL A 91 -1.44 6.83 18.26
C VAL A 91 -2.59 7.45 17.45
N PRO A 92 -2.52 8.72 17.01
CA PRO A 92 -3.49 9.28 16.09
C PRO A 92 -3.74 8.35 14.90
N ASN A 93 -5.02 8.16 14.55
CA ASN A 93 -5.51 7.29 13.48
C ASN A 93 -5.45 5.78 13.74
N THR A 94 -5.28 5.33 14.98
CA THR A 94 -5.45 3.91 15.33
C THR A 94 -6.93 3.53 15.36
N THR A 95 -7.25 2.33 14.86
CA THR A 95 -8.60 1.75 14.96
C THR A 95 -8.85 1.30 16.39
N VAL A 96 -9.95 1.77 16.97
CA VAL A 96 -10.35 1.48 18.35
C VAL A 96 -11.73 0.89 18.40
N ALA A 97 -11.94 -0.02 19.35
CA ALA A 97 -13.23 -0.60 19.64
C ALA A 97 -13.97 0.27 20.67
N LEU A 98 -15.14 0.75 20.29
CA LEU A 98 -16.03 1.57 21.11
C LEU A 98 -17.19 0.74 21.62
N HIS A 99 -17.62 1.00 22.85
CA HIS A 99 -18.85 0.39 23.37
C HIS A 99 -20.10 1.02 22.71
N ARG A 100 -21.07 0.20 22.28
CA ARG A 100 -22.25 0.66 21.50
C ARG A 100 -23.04 1.81 22.14
N HIS A 101 -23.24 1.81 23.47
CA HIS A 101 -24.10 2.79 24.14
C HIS A 101 -23.34 3.96 24.77
N SER A 102 -22.16 3.69 25.34
CA SER A 102 -21.38 4.70 26.05
C SER A 102 -20.28 5.31 25.19
N SER A 103 -20.05 4.76 23.98
CA SER A 103 -18.96 5.10 23.06
C SER A 103 -17.55 5.07 23.71
N ALA A 104 -17.41 4.50 24.91
CA ALA A 104 -16.14 4.42 25.61
C ALA A 104 -15.17 3.51 24.84
N ILE A 105 -13.88 3.86 24.85
CA ILE A 105 -12.84 3.05 24.21
C ILE A 105 -12.58 1.83 25.09
N VAL A 106 -12.82 0.65 24.54
CA VAL A 106 -12.74 -0.64 25.24
C VAL A 106 -11.45 -1.38 24.90
N ASP A 107 -11.04 -1.33 23.65
CA ASP A 107 -9.82 -1.98 23.16
C ASP A 107 -9.25 -1.25 21.95
N VAL A 108 -7.97 -1.49 21.67
CA VAL A 108 -7.33 -1.10 20.40
C VAL A 108 -7.38 -2.30 19.48
N LEU A 109 -7.90 -2.12 18.27
CA LEU A 109 -7.99 -3.19 17.29
C LEU A 109 -6.69 -3.26 16.49
N PRO A 110 -6.22 -4.46 16.13
CA PRO A 110 -5.08 -4.59 15.24
C PRO A 110 -5.42 -3.95 13.88
N PRO A 111 -4.43 -3.33 13.23
CA PRO A 111 -4.60 -2.54 12.01
C PRO A 111 -5.10 -3.36 10.81
N GLU A 112 -4.99 -4.70 10.86
CA GLU A 112 -5.40 -5.64 9.82
C GLU A 112 -6.92 -5.87 9.76
N ALA A 113 -7.67 -5.50 10.79
CA ALA A 113 -9.11 -5.79 10.87
C ALA A 113 -9.99 -4.87 10.00
N ASP A 114 -9.43 -3.79 9.44
CA ASP A 114 -10.17 -2.68 8.83
C ASP A 114 -10.01 -2.58 7.31
N SER A 115 -9.01 -3.24 6.71
CA SER A 115 -8.72 -3.06 5.29
C SER A 115 -9.65 -3.94 4.43
N SER A 116 -10.69 -3.31 3.87
CA SER A 116 -11.39 -3.78 2.66
C SER A 116 -10.49 -3.85 1.42
N ILE A 117 -9.30 -3.25 1.52
CA ILE A 117 -8.26 -3.32 0.52
C ILE A 117 -7.68 -4.73 0.59
N PRO A 118 -7.71 -5.50 -0.51
CA PRO A 118 -6.90 -6.69 -0.58
C PRO A 118 -5.47 -6.20 -0.45
N VAL A 119 -4.87 -6.37 0.73
CA VAL A 119 -3.44 -6.56 0.80
C VAL A 119 -3.21 -7.69 -0.19
N VAL A 120 -2.64 -7.37 -1.33
CA VAL A 120 -2.12 -8.38 -2.25
C VAL A 120 -1.16 -9.16 -1.38
N GLY A 121 -1.65 -10.30 -0.87
CA GLY A 121 -0.90 -11.15 0.03
C GLY A 121 0.37 -11.57 -0.66
N GLU A 122 1.31 -12.10 0.10
CA GLU A 122 2.53 -12.71 -0.44
C GLU A 122 2.24 -13.76 -1.55
N GLU A 123 0.99 -14.21 -1.67
CA GLU A 123 0.49 -15.16 -2.68
C GLU A 123 0.21 -14.59 -4.08
N GLU A 124 0.16 -13.26 -4.25
CA GLU A 124 -0.02 -12.62 -5.58
C GLU A 124 1.22 -11.81 -6.00
N LYS A 125 2.43 -12.32 -5.70
CA LYS A 125 3.63 -11.79 -6.35
C LYS A 125 3.47 -11.94 -7.87
N PRO A 126 3.51 -10.85 -8.65
CA PRO A 126 3.42 -10.96 -10.09
C PRO A 126 4.67 -11.70 -10.61
N ASN A 127 4.48 -12.85 -11.23
CA ASN A 127 5.54 -13.68 -11.83
C ASN A 127 6.09 -13.08 -13.14
N ILE A 128 6.23 -11.76 -13.22
CA ILE A 128 6.73 -11.05 -14.40
C ILE A 128 8.17 -10.65 -14.11
N THR A 129 9.07 -10.99 -15.02
CA THR A 129 10.49 -10.67 -14.92
C THR A 129 10.88 -9.55 -15.87
N TYR A 130 12.03 -8.92 -15.65
CA TYR A 130 12.56 -7.91 -16.59
C TYR A 130 12.83 -8.44 -18.00
N SER A 131 13.04 -9.75 -18.14
CA SER A 131 13.20 -10.45 -19.43
C SER A 131 11.90 -10.54 -20.22
N ASP A 132 10.75 -10.56 -19.54
CA ASP A 132 9.44 -10.59 -20.21
C ASP A 132 9.08 -9.26 -20.86
N ILE A 133 9.72 -8.16 -20.45
CA ILE A 133 9.47 -6.82 -20.96
C ILE A 133 10.49 -6.55 -22.07
N GLY A 134 10.04 -6.46 -23.32
CA GLY A 134 10.91 -6.09 -24.44
C GLY A 134 11.19 -4.58 -24.49
N GLY A 135 12.46 -4.19 -24.65
CA GLY A 135 12.87 -2.79 -24.79
C GLY A 135 12.73 -1.96 -23.51
N LEU A 136 12.46 -0.65 -23.68
CA LEU A 136 12.37 0.36 -22.61
C LEU A 136 13.62 0.43 -21.71
N ASP A 137 14.81 0.29 -22.30
CA ASP A 137 16.07 0.19 -21.54
C ASP A 137 16.31 1.43 -20.65
N VAL A 138 16.01 2.63 -21.18
CA VAL A 138 16.14 3.90 -20.45
C VAL A 138 15.19 3.93 -19.26
N GLN A 139 13.90 3.62 -19.47
CA GLN A 139 12.89 3.64 -18.41
C GLN A 139 13.15 2.57 -17.35
N LYS A 140 13.62 1.38 -17.76
CA LYS A 140 14.04 0.32 -16.84
C LYS A 140 15.18 0.79 -15.96
N GLN A 141 16.20 1.41 -16.54
CA GLN A 141 17.34 1.92 -15.78
C GLN A 141 16.90 3.00 -14.79
N GLU A 142 16.09 3.97 -15.21
CA GLU A 142 15.57 5.03 -14.33
C GLU A 142 14.75 4.47 -13.16
N ILE A 143 13.90 3.48 -13.39
CA ILE A 143 13.14 2.85 -12.28
C ILE A 143 14.07 2.08 -11.33
N ARG A 144 15.08 1.38 -11.85
CA ARG A 144 16.05 0.67 -11.00
C ARG A 144 16.82 1.63 -10.09
N GLU A 145 17.24 2.76 -10.64
CA GLU A 145 17.96 3.81 -9.90
C GLU A 145 17.09 4.50 -8.83
N THR A 146 15.79 4.57 -9.05
CA THR A 146 14.87 5.30 -8.16
C THR A 146 14.21 4.40 -7.11
N VAL A 147 13.99 3.12 -7.42
CA VAL A 147 13.28 2.17 -6.54
C VAL A 147 14.22 1.12 -5.96
N GLU A 148 15.01 0.42 -6.79
CA GLU A 148 15.81 -0.72 -6.34
C GLU A 148 17.05 -0.27 -5.56
N LEU A 149 17.80 0.68 -6.12
CA LEU A 149 19.05 1.17 -5.55
C LEU A 149 18.88 1.73 -4.11
N PRO A 150 17.86 2.55 -3.81
CA PRO A 150 17.64 3.03 -2.44
C PRO A 150 17.29 1.92 -1.45
N ILE A 151 16.60 0.86 -1.89
CA ILE A 151 16.21 -0.27 -1.02
C ILE A 151 17.43 -1.16 -0.74
N LEU A 152 18.26 -1.42 -1.75
CA LEU A 152 19.41 -2.32 -1.65
C LEU A 152 20.63 -1.66 -0.99
N GLN A 153 20.88 -0.38 -1.27
CA GLN A 153 22.12 0.31 -0.90
C GLN A 153 21.87 1.71 -0.33
N PHE A 154 21.08 1.80 0.74
CA PHE A 154 20.79 3.08 1.40
C PHE A 154 22.05 3.79 1.93
N ASP A 155 23.06 3.04 2.37
CA ASP A 155 24.30 3.61 2.94
C ASP A 155 25.09 4.46 1.94
N LEU A 156 25.03 4.14 0.64
CA LEU A 156 25.69 4.94 -0.41
C LEU A 156 25.05 6.33 -0.51
N TYR A 157 23.73 6.42 -0.46
CA TYR A 157 23.01 7.70 -0.49
C TYR A 157 23.38 8.55 0.72
N LYS A 158 23.46 7.92 1.90
CA LYS A 158 23.84 8.59 3.15
C LYS A 158 25.30 9.08 3.14
N ALA A 159 26.22 8.29 2.60
CA ALA A 159 27.63 8.66 2.49
C ALA A 159 27.88 9.81 1.50
N ILE A 160 27.13 9.81 0.39
CA ILE A 160 27.19 10.89 -0.62
C ILE A 160 26.46 12.15 -0.13
N GLY A 161 25.49 12.00 0.78
CA GLY A 161 24.69 13.11 1.30
C GLY A 161 23.55 13.53 0.37
N ILE A 162 23.08 12.62 -0.49
CA ILE A 162 21.94 12.84 -1.38
C ILE A 162 20.67 12.20 -0.81
N GLU A 163 19.56 12.93 -0.87
CA GLU A 163 18.27 12.38 -0.45
C GLU A 163 17.73 11.43 -1.54
N PRO A 164 17.33 10.20 -1.18
CA PRO A 164 16.73 9.29 -2.15
C PRO A 164 15.36 9.83 -2.58
N PRO A 165 14.98 9.66 -3.85
CA PRO A 165 13.67 10.10 -4.33
C PRO A 165 12.54 9.39 -3.57
N ARG A 166 11.49 10.14 -3.23
CA ARG A 166 10.33 9.61 -2.47
C ARG A 166 9.34 8.88 -3.35
N GLY A 167 9.00 9.50 -4.48
CA GLY A 167 7.97 9.01 -5.38
C GLY A 167 8.37 9.11 -6.85
N VAL A 168 7.79 8.20 -7.64
CA VAL A 168 7.98 8.11 -9.09
C VAL A 168 6.63 8.21 -9.78
N LEU A 169 6.52 9.09 -10.77
CA LEU A 169 5.36 9.22 -11.64
C LEU A 169 5.66 8.61 -13.01
N LEU A 170 4.89 7.61 -13.41
CA LEU A 170 4.93 6.97 -14.72
C LEU A 170 3.81 7.54 -15.60
N TYR A 171 4.16 8.22 -16.70
CA TYR A 171 3.18 8.82 -17.60
C TYR A 171 3.42 8.47 -19.07
N GLY A 172 2.39 8.58 -19.90
CA GLY A 172 2.44 8.20 -21.33
C GLY A 172 1.10 7.67 -21.85
N PRO A 173 0.98 7.31 -23.14
CA PRO A 173 -0.22 6.68 -23.66
C PRO A 173 -0.48 5.30 -23.03
N PRO A 174 -1.74 4.85 -23.00
CA PRO A 174 -2.10 3.53 -22.51
C PRO A 174 -1.47 2.44 -23.39
N GLY A 175 -1.25 1.25 -22.81
CA GLY A 175 -0.73 0.10 -23.55
C GLY A 175 0.79 0.10 -23.80
N THR A 176 1.55 0.98 -23.12
CA THR A 176 3.03 1.03 -23.16
C THR A 176 3.71 0.14 -22.12
N GLY A 177 2.95 -0.51 -21.24
CA GLY A 177 3.48 -1.49 -20.27
C GLY A 177 3.88 -0.93 -18.90
N LYS A 178 3.40 0.26 -18.51
CA LYS A 178 3.68 0.88 -17.19
C LYS A 178 3.39 -0.07 -16.01
N THR A 179 2.18 -0.60 -15.95
CA THR A 179 1.75 -1.56 -14.91
C THR A 179 2.59 -2.85 -14.95
N MET A 180 3.02 -3.29 -16.15
CA MET A 180 3.86 -4.48 -16.30
C MET A 180 5.28 -4.26 -15.77
N LEU A 181 5.85 -3.08 -15.99
CA LEU A 181 7.19 -2.72 -15.50
C LEU A 181 7.22 -2.66 -13.98
N VAL A 182 6.23 -2.04 -13.35
CA VAL A 182 6.15 -1.96 -11.88
C VAL A 182 6.02 -3.35 -11.25
N LYS A 183 5.22 -4.23 -11.86
CA LYS A 183 5.11 -5.63 -11.45
C LYS A 183 6.46 -6.36 -11.50
N ALA A 184 7.25 -6.13 -12.55
CA ALA A 184 8.58 -6.74 -12.67
C ALA A 184 9.58 -6.21 -11.62
N VAL A 185 9.51 -4.92 -11.29
CA VAL A 185 10.33 -4.30 -10.23
C VAL A 185 10.00 -4.93 -8.88
N ALA A 186 8.71 -5.06 -8.55
CA ALA A 186 8.25 -5.67 -7.32
C ALA A 186 8.73 -7.13 -7.16
N HIS A 187 8.72 -7.89 -8.26
CA HIS A 187 9.26 -9.26 -8.27
C HIS A 187 10.77 -9.28 -8.01
N HIS A 188 11.53 -8.32 -8.55
CA HIS A 188 12.99 -8.28 -8.40
C HIS A 188 13.44 -7.80 -7.02
N THR A 189 12.75 -6.82 -6.42
CA THR A 189 13.12 -6.26 -5.11
C THR A 189 12.71 -7.12 -3.92
N ASN A 190 11.92 -8.18 -4.15
CA ASN A 190 11.33 -9.05 -3.11
C ASN A 190 10.70 -8.25 -1.94
N SER A 191 10.20 -7.05 -2.23
CA SER A 191 9.58 -6.15 -1.26
C SER A 191 8.07 -6.34 -1.26
N THR A 192 7.39 -5.94 -0.19
CA THR A 192 5.92 -6.02 -0.16
C THR A 192 5.32 -5.09 -1.21
N PHE A 193 4.49 -5.63 -2.09
CA PHE A 193 3.85 -4.89 -3.17
C PHE A 193 2.39 -4.61 -2.83
N ILE A 194 2.04 -3.33 -2.67
CA ILE A 194 0.67 -2.91 -2.39
C ILE A 194 0.15 -2.22 -3.65
N ARG A 195 -0.79 -2.88 -4.34
CA ARG A 195 -1.46 -2.32 -5.52
C ARG A 195 -2.82 -1.76 -5.12
N VAL A 196 -3.09 -0.52 -5.51
CA VAL A 196 -4.39 0.12 -5.34
C VAL A 196 -4.77 0.82 -6.64
N ASN A 197 -6.03 0.75 -7.06
CA ASN A 197 -6.49 1.53 -8.20
C ASN A 197 -6.98 2.90 -7.75
N GLY A 198 -6.70 3.97 -8.50
CA GLY A 198 -7.13 5.33 -8.15
C GLY A 198 -8.64 5.45 -7.96
N SER A 199 -9.42 4.71 -8.76
CA SER A 199 -10.88 4.67 -8.64
C SER A 199 -11.39 4.09 -7.32
N GLU A 200 -10.62 3.21 -6.66
CA GLU A 200 -11.05 2.54 -5.42
C GLU A 200 -11.16 3.51 -4.25
N PHE A 201 -10.41 4.62 -4.29
CA PHE A 201 -10.46 5.65 -3.26
C PHE A 201 -11.75 6.48 -3.28
N ILE A 202 -12.53 6.40 -4.36
CA ILE A 202 -13.78 7.13 -4.51
C ILE A 202 -14.92 6.22 -4.04
N GLN A 203 -15.37 6.43 -2.81
CA GLN A 203 -16.46 5.66 -2.19
C GLN A 203 -17.76 6.48 -2.12
N LYS A 204 -18.89 5.77 -2.03
CA LYS A 204 -20.22 6.39 -1.86
C LYS A 204 -20.37 7.04 -0.48
N TYR A 205 -19.68 6.52 0.53
CA TYR A 205 -19.75 7.01 1.90
C TYR A 205 -18.73 8.12 2.13
N LEU A 206 -19.21 9.21 2.72
CA LEU A 206 -18.41 10.40 2.99
C LEU A 206 -17.35 10.10 4.06
N GLY A 207 -16.08 10.41 3.79
CA GLY A 207 -14.97 10.19 4.72
C GLY A 207 -14.32 8.81 4.64
N GLU A 208 -14.89 7.87 3.88
CA GLU A 208 -14.31 6.54 3.69
C GLU A 208 -13.05 6.60 2.82
N GLY A 209 -13.02 7.45 1.79
CA GLY A 209 -11.86 7.63 0.91
C GLY A 209 -10.60 8.05 1.66
N PRO A 210 -10.60 9.16 2.42
CA PRO A 210 -9.45 9.59 3.22
C PRO A 210 -9.02 8.58 4.29
N ARG A 211 -9.98 7.83 4.85
CA ARG A 211 -9.65 6.71 5.77
C ARG A 211 -8.89 5.61 5.04
N MET A 212 -9.36 5.20 3.87
CA MET A 212 -8.71 4.17 3.06
C MET A 212 -7.27 4.56 2.67
N VAL A 213 -7.04 5.83 2.29
CA VAL A 213 -5.68 6.35 2.06
C VAL A 213 -4.78 6.14 3.29
N ARG A 214 -5.23 6.57 4.47
CA ARG A 214 -4.46 6.40 5.72
C ARG A 214 -4.14 4.93 6.00
N ASP A 215 -5.10 4.04 5.75
CA ASP A 215 -4.94 2.61 5.99
C ASP A 215 -3.91 1.98 5.03
N VAL A 216 -3.89 2.34 3.74
CA VAL A 216 -2.85 1.92 2.78
C VAL A 216 -1.46 2.33 3.26
N PHE A 217 -1.30 3.59 3.63
CA PHE A 217 0.00 4.13 4.04
C PHE A 217 0.45 3.61 5.40
N ARG A 218 -0.48 3.28 6.30
CA ARG A 218 -0.17 2.59 7.57
C ARG A 218 0.32 1.17 7.31
N LEU A 219 -0.39 0.40 6.50
CA LEU A 219 0.00 -0.95 6.11
C LEU A 219 1.38 -0.98 5.43
N ALA A 220 1.64 -0.02 4.54
CA ALA A 220 2.92 0.11 3.86
C ALA A 220 4.08 0.34 4.85
N ARG A 221 3.84 1.10 5.93
CA ARG A 221 4.83 1.35 7.00
C ARG A 221 5.08 0.10 7.84
N GLU A 222 4.03 -0.63 8.19
CA GLU A 222 4.15 -1.87 8.99
C GLU A 222 4.89 -2.96 8.22
N LYS A 223 4.69 -3.04 6.91
CA LYS A 223 5.33 -4.02 6.01
C LYS A 223 6.57 -3.49 5.29
N ALA A 224 7.26 -2.50 5.85
CA ALA A 224 8.48 -1.97 5.23
C ALA A 224 9.61 -3.02 5.19
N PRO A 225 10.36 -3.17 4.08
CA PRO A 225 10.34 -2.36 2.85
C PRO A 225 9.16 -2.68 1.92
N SER A 226 8.47 -1.64 1.47
CA SER A 226 7.25 -1.78 0.66
C SER A 226 7.18 -0.79 -0.51
N ILE A 227 6.51 -1.23 -1.58
CA ILE A 227 6.23 -0.43 -2.77
C ILE A 227 4.72 -0.26 -2.88
N VAL A 228 4.25 0.99 -2.79
CA VAL A 228 2.85 1.36 -3.01
C VAL A 228 2.69 1.77 -4.46
N PHE A 229 1.96 0.98 -5.23
CA PHE A 229 1.64 1.27 -6.62
C PHE A 229 0.18 1.72 -6.75
N ILE A 230 -0.01 2.97 -7.19
CA ILE A 230 -1.31 3.54 -7.48
C ILE A 230 -1.46 3.66 -9.00
N ASP A 231 -2.38 2.87 -9.57
CA ASP A 231 -2.72 2.96 -10.99
C ASP A 231 -3.85 3.99 -11.22
N GLU A 232 -3.99 4.49 -12.45
CA GLU A 232 -5.08 5.40 -12.85
C GLU A 232 -5.30 6.60 -11.90
N VAL A 233 -4.20 7.26 -11.51
CA VAL A 233 -4.22 8.40 -10.57
C VAL A 233 -4.99 9.61 -11.14
N ASP A 234 -5.23 9.64 -12.45
CA ASP A 234 -6.08 10.64 -13.10
C ASP A 234 -7.54 10.63 -12.64
N SER A 235 -8.00 9.58 -11.98
CA SER A 235 -9.31 9.53 -11.32
C SER A 235 -9.41 10.41 -10.07
N ILE A 236 -8.30 10.62 -9.35
CA ILE A 236 -8.26 11.40 -8.09
C ILE A 236 -7.61 12.77 -8.29
N ALA A 237 -6.57 12.82 -9.12
CA ALA A 237 -5.66 13.96 -9.19
C ALA A 237 -6.02 14.96 -10.31
N THR A 238 -7.29 15.36 -10.44
CA THR A 238 -7.70 16.28 -11.51
C THR A 238 -7.45 17.74 -11.14
N LYS A 239 -6.92 18.55 -12.07
CA LYS A 239 -6.67 20.00 -11.86
C LYS A 239 -7.94 20.86 -11.72
N ARG A 240 -9.09 20.38 -12.17
CA ARG A 240 -10.33 21.16 -12.29
C ARG A 240 -11.31 20.77 -11.19
N PHE A 241 -11.27 21.51 -10.09
CA PHE A 241 -12.31 21.43 -9.07
C PHE A 241 -13.16 22.69 -9.16
N ASP A 242 -14.25 22.61 -9.91
CA ASP A 242 -15.39 23.50 -9.63
C ASP A 242 -16.06 22.94 -8.37
N ALA A 243 -16.01 23.68 -7.27
CA ALA A 243 -16.50 23.24 -5.95
C ALA A 243 -18.03 23.10 -5.84
N SER A 244 -18.71 22.90 -6.98
CA SER A 244 -20.15 22.87 -7.16
C SER A 244 -20.78 21.55 -6.71
N THR A 245 -20.07 20.42 -6.83
CA THR A 245 -20.62 19.09 -6.50
C THR A 245 -20.03 18.52 -5.21
N SER A 246 -20.88 17.90 -4.38
CA SER A 246 -20.45 17.19 -3.16
C SER A 246 -19.48 16.02 -3.44
N ALA A 247 -19.56 15.41 -4.63
CA ALA A 247 -18.66 14.33 -5.05
C ALA A 247 -17.23 14.84 -5.28
N ASP A 248 -17.08 15.99 -5.95
CA ASP A 248 -15.77 16.59 -6.23
C ASP A 248 -15.05 17.01 -4.95
N ARG A 249 -15.81 17.44 -3.94
CA ARG A 249 -15.27 17.74 -2.60
C ARG A 249 -14.71 16.51 -1.91
N GLU A 250 -15.29 15.33 -2.12
CA GLU A 250 -14.77 14.08 -1.55
C GLU A 250 -13.45 13.69 -2.21
N VAL A 251 -13.39 13.73 -3.54
CA VAL A 251 -12.16 13.50 -4.31
C VAL A 251 -11.05 14.46 -3.89
N GLN A 252 -11.38 15.73 -3.67
CA GLN A 252 -10.43 16.72 -3.16
C GLN A 252 -9.91 16.38 -1.76
N ARG A 253 -10.75 15.89 -0.85
CA ARG A 253 -10.30 15.45 0.49
C ARG A 253 -9.37 14.23 0.39
N VAL A 254 -9.68 13.29 -0.48
CA VAL A 254 -8.81 12.12 -0.76
C VAL A 254 -7.45 12.58 -1.27
N LEU A 255 -7.42 13.51 -2.23
CA LEU A 255 -6.19 14.06 -2.77
C LEU A 255 -5.36 14.77 -1.70
N ILE A 256 -5.98 15.62 -0.88
CA ILE A 256 -5.29 16.32 0.22
C ILE A 256 -4.71 15.31 1.21
N GLU A 257 -5.47 14.27 1.55
CA GLU A 257 -4.99 13.24 2.47
C GLU A 257 -3.82 12.45 1.88
N LEU A 258 -3.88 12.09 0.59
CA LEU A 258 -2.76 11.46 -0.13
C LEU A 258 -1.51 12.33 -0.08
N LEU A 259 -1.64 13.64 -0.31
CA LEU A 259 -0.54 14.60 -0.23
C LEU A 259 0.04 14.68 1.19
N ASN A 260 -0.82 14.74 2.20
CA ASN A 260 -0.38 14.79 3.60
C ASN A 260 0.38 13.52 4.01
N GLN A 261 -0.11 12.33 3.60
CA GLN A 261 0.57 11.07 3.87
C GLN A 261 1.92 10.97 3.14
N MET A 262 2.03 11.51 1.93
CA MET A 262 3.30 11.56 1.18
C MET A 262 4.34 12.51 1.81
N ASP A 263 3.90 13.65 2.33
CA ASP A 263 4.78 14.60 3.01
C ASP A 263 5.23 14.04 4.37
N GLY A 264 4.32 13.38 5.09
CA GLY A 264 4.52 12.84 6.44
C GLY A 264 5.40 11.59 6.54
N PHE A 265 5.97 11.10 5.45
CA PHE A 265 6.99 10.05 5.54
C PHE A 265 8.26 10.60 6.19
N ASP A 266 8.80 9.92 7.18
CA ASP A 266 10.17 10.16 7.63
C ASP A 266 11.16 9.52 6.64
N GLN A 267 12.32 10.17 6.44
CA GLN A 267 13.39 9.69 5.55
C GLN A 267 13.90 8.27 5.91
N SER A 268 13.60 7.79 7.12
CA SER A 268 13.95 6.46 7.62
C SER A 268 13.04 5.33 7.14
N SER A 269 11.86 5.65 6.59
CA SER A 269 10.91 4.63 6.13
C SER A 269 11.22 4.20 4.69
N ASN A 270 11.54 2.92 4.50
CA ASN A 270 11.81 2.30 3.19
C ASN A 270 10.51 2.04 2.40
N VAL A 271 9.65 3.05 2.31
CA VAL A 271 8.40 3.00 1.56
C VAL A 271 8.57 3.83 0.30
N LYS A 272 8.29 3.24 -0.87
CA LYS A 272 8.37 3.95 -2.16
C LYS A 272 6.99 3.99 -2.80
N VAL A 273 6.61 5.16 -3.28
CA VAL A 273 5.32 5.38 -3.94
C VAL A 273 5.53 5.49 -5.45
N ILE A 274 4.85 4.65 -6.21
CA ILE A 274 4.84 4.69 -7.68
C ILE A 274 3.42 5.00 -8.12
N MET A 275 3.27 6.07 -8.89
CA MET A 275 1.99 6.48 -9.45
C MET A 275 2.01 6.31 -10.97
N ALA A 276 0.95 5.75 -11.55
CA ALA A 276 0.78 5.67 -13.00
C ALA A 276 -0.41 6.52 -13.46
N THR A 277 -0.23 7.18 -14.60
CA THR A 277 -1.26 8.03 -15.21
C THR A 277 -1.18 7.95 -16.73
N ASN A 278 -2.32 7.98 -17.40
CA ASN A 278 -2.37 8.06 -18.86
C ASN A 278 -2.50 9.50 -19.38
N ARG A 279 -2.85 10.45 -18.50
CA ARG A 279 -3.14 11.84 -18.83
C ARG A 279 -2.29 12.77 -17.96
N PRO A 280 -1.03 13.06 -18.34
CA PRO A 280 -0.18 13.97 -17.57
C PRO A 280 -0.76 15.38 -17.47
N ASP A 281 -1.54 15.82 -18.45
CA ASP A 281 -2.10 17.17 -18.53
C ASP A 281 -3.12 17.47 -17.41
N THR A 282 -3.84 16.44 -16.96
CA THR A 282 -4.92 16.58 -15.97
C THR A 282 -4.43 16.55 -14.53
N ILE A 283 -3.16 16.21 -14.28
CA ILE A 283 -2.60 15.97 -12.93
C ILE A 283 -2.37 17.27 -12.16
N ASP A 284 -2.87 17.36 -10.93
CA ASP A 284 -2.61 18.51 -10.05
C ASP A 284 -1.09 18.80 -9.90
N PRO A 285 -0.61 20.02 -10.24
CA PRO A 285 0.79 20.39 -10.04
C PRO A 285 1.25 20.29 -8.58
N ALA A 286 0.35 20.26 -7.60
CA ALA A 286 0.69 20.05 -6.19
C ALA A 286 1.38 18.69 -5.95
N LEU A 287 1.03 17.65 -6.71
CA LEU A 287 1.69 16.33 -6.63
C LEU A 287 3.10 16.35 -7.21
N LEU A 288 3.36 17.24 -8.17
CA LEU A 288 4.63 17.33 -8.90
C LEU A 288 5.70 18.17 -8.19
N ARG A 289 5.39 18.68 -7.00
CA ARG A 289 6.34 19.46 -6.20
C ARG A 289 7.46 18.56 -5.68
N PRO A 290 8.71 19.06 -5.60
CA PRO A 290 9.82 18.33 -5.01
C PRO A 290 9.50 17.98 -3.55
N GLY A 291 9.87 16.78 -3.11
CA GLY A 291 9.50 16.19 -1.83
C GLY A 291 8.31 15.22 -1.91
N ARG A 292 7.65 15.12 -3.07
CA ARG A 292 6.52 14.20 -3.33
C ARG A 292 6.87 13.28 -4.50
N LEU A 293 6.54 13.70 -5.72
CA LEU A 293 6.88 12.99 -6.96
C LEU A 293 8.12 13.63 -7.60
N ASP A 294 9.29 13.24 -7.10
CA ASP A 294 10.57 13.81 -7.52
C ASP A 294 10.96 13.37 -8.94
N ARG A 295 10.55 12.17 -9.33
CA ARG A 295 10.95 11.55 -10.60
C ARG A 295 9.74 11.34 -11.50
N LYS A 296 9.88 11.75 -12.76
CA LYS A 296 8.84 11.62 -13.78
C LYS A 296 9.43 10.84 -14.95
N ILE A 297 8.85 9.70 -15.24
CA ILE A 297 9.34 8.77 -16.26
C ILE A 297 8.30 8.70 -17.37
N GLU A 298 8.74 9.08 -18.56
CA GLU A 298 7.92 9.06 -19.75
C GLU A 298 8.00 7.72 -20.47
N PHE A 299 6.84 7.20 -20.84
CA PHE A 299 6.69 6.01 -21.67
C PHE A 299 6.27 6.43 -23.06
N PRO A 300 7.21 6.66 -23.99
CA PRO A 300 6.85 6.93 -25.37
C PRO A 300 6.28 5.68 -26.05
N LEU A 301 5.67 5.88 -27.22
CA LEU A 301 5.35 4.76 -28.11
C LEU A 301 6.64 4.08 -28.58
N PRO A 302 6.63 2.74 -28.78
CA PRO A 302 7.84 2.01 -29.11
C PRO A 302 8.37 2.39 -30.49
N ASP A 303 9.64 2.76 -30.56
CA ASP A 303 10.37 2.98 -31.81
C ASP A 303 10.60 1.65 -32.55
N ARG A 304 10.96 1.68 -33.84
CA ARG A 304 11.18 0.47 -34.66
C ARG A 304 12.15 -0.53 -34.01
N ARG A 305 13.23 -0.04 -33.38
CA ARG A 305 14.16 -0.90 -32.63
C ARG A 305 13.47 -1.56 -31.43
N GLN A 306 12.70 -0.79 -30.68
CA GLN A 306 11.98 -1.27 -29.49
C GLN A 306 10.84 -2.22 -29.86
N LYS A 307 10.09 -1.96 -30.94
CA LYS A 307 9.07 -2.87 -31.48
C LYS A 307 9.64 -4.26 -31.71
N ARG A 308 10.81 -4.36 -32.35
CA ARG A 308 11.50 -5.65 -32.56
C ARG A 308 11.74 -6.39 -31.25
N LEU A 309 12.23 -5.68 -30.23
CA LEU A 309 12.48 -6.26 -28.91
C LEU A 309 11.19 -6.72 -28.22
N VAL A 310 10.10 -5.96 -28.34
CA VAL A 310 8.78 -6.30 -27.80
C VAL A 310 8.22 -7.54 -28.49
N PHE A 311 8.27 -7.60 -29.82
CA PHE A 311 7.88 -8.80 -30.58
C PHE A 311 8.68 -10.02 -30.12
N ASN A 312 10.01 -9.92 -30.07
CA ASN A 312 10.86 -11.04 -29.63
C ASN A 312 10.51 -11.54 -28.22
N ALA A 313 10.24 -10.62 -27.28
CA ALA A 313 9.90 -10.99 -25.90
C ALA A 313 8.56 -11.75 -25.80
N ILE A 314 7.55 -11.33 -26.57
CA ILE A 314 6.23 -11.99 -26.59
C ILE A 314 6.32 -13.35 -27.29
N ILE A 315 7.02 -13.37 -28.42
CA ILE A 315 7.17 -14.52 -29.31
C ILE A 315 7.98 -15.63 -28.66
N ALA A 316 8.92 -15.32 -27.76
CA ALA A 316 9.68 -16.31 -27.00
C ALA A 316 8.79 -17.30 -26.22
N LYS A 317 7.52 -16.96 -25.95
CA LYS A 317 6.53 -17.81 -25.28
C LYS A 317 5.67 -18.64 -26.25
N MET A 318 5.78 -18.40 -27.55
CA MET A 318 4.94 -19.00 -28.60
C MET A 318 5.75 -19.94 -29.49
N SER A 319 5.07 -20.92 -30.11
CA SER A 319 5.66 -21.82 -31.08
C SER A 319 5.52 -21.26 -32.49
N LEU A 320 6.64 -20.89 -33.11
CA LEU A 320 6.67 -20.33 -34.47
C LEU A 320 7.32 -21.29 -35.44
N ASP A 321 6.88 -21.22 -36.69
CA ASP A 321 7.57 -21.85 -37.78
C ASP A 321 8.87 -21.09 -38.13
N SER A 322 9.86 -21.82 -38.64
CA SER A 322 11.15 -21.28 -39.08
C SER A 322 11.03 -20.29 -40.25
N SER A 323 9.89 -20.29 -40.94
CA SER A 323 9.59 -19.42 -42.08
C SER A 323 9.14 -18.00 -41.70
N VAL A 324 8.93 -17.72 -40.40
CA VAL A 324 8.36 -16.44 -39.94
C VAL A 324 9.43 -15.34 -39.96
N ASP A 325 9.20 -14.29 -40.74
CA ASP A 325 10.03 -13.07 -40.77
C ASP A 325 9.34 -11.91 -40.03
N LEU A 326 9.81 -11.66 -38.81
CA LEU A 326 9.34 -10.54 -37.97
C LEU A 326 9.82 -9.18 -38.48
N GLU A 327 10.90 -9.15 -39.25
CA GLU A 327 11.43 -7.87 -39.72
C GLU A 327 10.51 -7.21 -40.73
N SER A 328 9.81 -8.00 -41.55
CA SER A 328 8.78 -7.54 -42.48
C SER A 328 7.65 -6.78 -41.76
N ILE A 329 7.23 -7.25 -40.58
CA ILE A 329 6.15 -6.65 -39.79
C ILE A 329 6.66 -5.38 -39.08
N VAL A 330 7.87 -5.44 -38.51
CA VAL A 330 8.49 -4.31 -37.80
C VAL A 330 8.85 -3.16 -38.75
N LYS A 331 9.13 -3.44 -40.04
CA LYS A 331 9.43 -2.44 -41.07
C LYS A 331 8.26 -1.50 -41.37
N ARG A 332 7.02 -1.92 -41.09
CA ARG A 332 5.82 -1.12 -41.36
C ARG A 332 5.78 0.14 -40.48
N SER A 333 5.35 1.26 -41.06
CA SER A 333 5.39 2.59 -40.43
C SER A 333 4.29 2.84 -39.39
N ASP A 334 3.39 1.87 -39.16
CA ASP A 334 2.21 2.07 -38.33
C ASP A 334 2.57 2.28 -36.86
N LYS A 335 1.89 3.23 -36.21
CA LYS A 335 2.06 3.53 -34.78
C LYS A 335 1.32 2.47 -33.95
N LEU A 336 2.06 1.46 -33.51
CA LEU A 336 1.58 0.37 -32.67
C LEU A 336 2.02 0.57 -31.21
N SER A 337 1.12 0.39 -30.27
CA SER A 337 1.44 0.27 -28.85
C SER A 337 1.92 -1.15 -28.52
N CYS A 338 2.55 -1.35 -27.36
CA CYS A 338 2.96 -2.68 -26.92
C CYS A 338 1.74 -3.61 -26.69
N ALA A 339 0.61 -3.05 -26.25
CA ALA A 339 -0.65 -3.77 -26.14
C ALA A 339 -1.15 -4.24 -27.50
N ASP A 340 -1.09 -3.40 -28.54
CA ASP A 340 -1.48 -3.80 -29.90
C ASP A 340 -0.58 -4.92 -30.45
N ILE A 341 0.74 -4.82 -30.22
CA ILE A 341 1.69 -5.86 -30.62
C ILE A 341 1.33 -7.20 -29.96
N ASN A 342 0.98 -7.18 -28.67
CA ASN A 342 0.53 -8.38 -27.98
C ASN A 342 -0.80 -8.90 -28.56
N SER A 343 -1.75 -8.03 -28.88
CA SER A 343 -3.00 -8.41 -29.55
C SER A 343 -2.78 -9.02 -30.93
N VAL A 344 -1.82 -8.52 -31.72
CA VAL A 344 -1.45 -9.11 -33.01
C VAL A 344 -0.90 -10.53 -32.82
N CYS A 345 0.01 -10.73 -31.85
CA CYS A 345 0.57 -12.05 -31.56
C CYS A 345 -0.52 -13.03 -31.05
N GLN A 346 -1.44 -12.56 -30.20
CA GLN A 346 -2.55 -13.36 -29.70
C GLN A 346 -3.53 -13.75 -30.81
N GLU A 347 -3.92 -12.82 -31.68
CA GLU A 347 -4.81 -13.11 -32.82
C GLU A 347 -4.14 -14.08 -33.82
N ALA A 348 -2.83 -13.94 -34.09
CA ALA A 348 -2.08 -14.89 -34.91
C ALA A 348 -2.09 -16.31 -34.30
N GLY A 349 -1.90 -16.41 -32.99
CA GLY A 349 -2.03 -17.68 -32.26
C GLY A 349 -3.44 -18.27 -32.36
N MET A 350 -4.48 -17.44 -32.24
CA MET A 350 -5.87 -17.87 -32.36
C MET A 350 -6.22 -18.36 -33.78
N LEU A 351 -5.66 -17.76 -34.83
CA LEU A 351 -5.81 -18.23 -36.21
C LEU A 351 -5.15 -19.59 -36.42
N ALA A 352 -3.95 -19.80 -35.87
CA ALA A 352 -3.29 -21.10 -35.89
C ALA A 352 -4.11 -22.18 -35.17
N VAL A 353 -4.67 -21.86 -33.99
CA VAL A 353 -5.54 -22.77 -33.23
C VAL A 353 -6.83 -23.07 -34.00
N ARG A 354 -7.45 -22.08 -34.64
CA ARG A 354 -8.65 -22.28 -35.48
C ARG A 354 -8.39 -23.21 -36.66
N ALA A 355 -7.19 -23.15 -37.21
CA ALA A 355 -6.73 -24.04 -38.28
C ALA A 355 -6.20 -25.38 -37.76
N SER A 356 -6.34 -25.68 -36.46
CA SER A 356 -5.84 -26.90 -35.81
C SER A 356 -4.34 -27.13 -36.00
N ARG A 357 -3.54 -26.06 -36.02
CA ARG A 357 -2.07 -26.11 -36.13
C ARG A 357 -1.41 -25.80 -34.79
N TYR A 358 -0.29 -26.47 -34.51
CA TYR A 358 0.53 -26.27 -33.31
C TYR A 358 1.63 -25.20 -33.48
N VAL A 359 1.84 -24.72 -34.70
CA VAL A 359 2.84 -23.71 -35.06
C VAL A 359 2.20 -22.56 -35.81
N ILE A 360 2.63 -21.34 -35.51
CA ILE A 360 2.17 -20.12 -36.17
C ILE A 360 2.99 -19.90 -37.44
N LYS A 361 2.32 -19.62 -38.57
CA LYS A 361 2.96 -19.31 -39.87
C LYS A 361 2.91 -17.81 -40.16
N GLN A 362 3.69 -17.38 -41.15
CA GLN A 362 3.73 -15.98 -41.59
C GLN A 362 2.35 -15.44 -42.03
N GLU A 363 1.56 -16.26 -42.73
CA GLU A 363 0.21 -15.90 -43.20
C GLU A 363 -0.72 -15.50 -42.04
N ASP A 364 -0.62 -16.20 -40.90
CA ASP A 364 -1.42 -15.93 -39.71
C ASP A 364 -1.08 -14.57 -39.11
N PHE A 365 0.20 -14.19 -39.12
CA PHE A 365 0.64 -12.87 -38.68
C PHE A 365 0.15 -11.74 -39.59
N GLU A 366 0.11 -11.97 -40.90
CA GLU A 366 -0.37 -10.98 -41.86
C GLU A 366 -1.87 -10.72 -41.77
N GLU A 367 -2.66 -11.79 -41.60
CA GLU A 367 -4.10 -11.68 -41.35
C GLU A 367 -4.37 -11.03 -39.99
N ALA A 368 -3.66 -11.44 -38.93
CA ALA A 368 -3.80 -10.86 -37.60
C ALA A 368 -3.45 -9.36 -37.58
N TYR A 369 -2.35 -8.98 -38.24
CA TYR A 369 -1.93 -7.58 -38.35
C TYR A 369 -3.00 -6.72 -39.04
N SER A 370 -3.52 -7.20 -40.17
CA SER A 370 -4.56 -6.51 -40.94
C SER A 370 -5.85 -6.36 -40.14
N LYS A 371 -6.22 -7.37 -39.36
CA LYS A 371 -7.43 -7.35 -38.51
C LYS A 371 -7.31 -6.37 -37.34
N VAL A 372 -6.15 -6.33 -36.67
CA VAL A 372 -5.93 -5.42 -35.52
C VAL A 372 -5.88 -3.97 -35.97
N ILE A 373 -5.23 -3.68 -37.09
CA ILE A 373 -5.18 -2.32 -37.65
C ILE A 373 -6.52 -1.93 -38.26
N GLY A 374 -7.16 -2.84 -39.00
CA GLY A 374 -8.50 -2.61 -39.54
C GLY A 374 -9.53 -2.25 -38.47
N ARG A 375 -9.42 -2.81 -37.25
CA ARG A 375 -10.23 -2.40 -36.08
C ARG A 375 -9.95 -0.97 -35.62
N LYS A 376 -8.72 -0.48 -35.72
CA LYS A 376 -8.38 0.91 -35.37
C LYS A 376 -8.93 1.89 -36.40
N ASP A 377 -8.79 1.57 -37.69
CA ASP A 377 -9.24 2.44 -38.76
C ASP A 377 -10.77 2.48 -38.86
N SER A 378 -11.47 1.37 -38.60
CA SER A 378 -12.94 1.34 -38.56
C SER A 378 -13.54 2.18 -37.42
N GLY A 379 -12.79 2.44 -36.34
CA GLY A 379 -13.17 3.43 -35.33
C GLY A 379 -13.12 4.88 -35.82
N LEU A 380 -12.32 5.17 -36.85
CA LEU A 380 -12.20 6.50 -37.46
C LEU A 380 -13.37 6.82 -38.41
N PHE A 381 -14.00 5.80 -39.01
CA PHE A 381 -15.09 5.94 -39.98
C PHE A 381 -16.48 6.16 -39.36
N LEU A 382 -16.62 6.12 -38.03
CA LEU A 382 -17.90 6.41 -37.35
C LEU A 382 -18.19 7.91 -37.17
N TYR A 383 -17.29 8.79 -37.65
CA TYR A 383 -17.41 10.25 -37.60
C TYR A 383 -17.37 10.91 -38.98
N ASN A 384 -17.99 10.31 -39.99
CA ASN A 384 -18.28 10.99 -41.27
C ASN A 384 -19.73 10.83 -41.67
#